data_AF-A0A9R1F2N2-F1
#
_entry.id   AF-A0A9R1F2N2-F1
#
_cell.length_a   1.000
_cell.length_b   1.000
_cell.length_c   1.000
_cell.angle_alpha   90.00
_cell.angle_beta   90.00
_cell.angle_gamma   90.00
#
_symmetry.space_group_name_H-M   'P 1'
#
loop_
_entity.id
_entity.type
_entity.pdbx_description
1 polymer ?
#
loop_
_entity_poly.entity_id
_entity_poly.type
_entity_poly.pdbx_seq_one_letter_code
_entity_poly.pdbx_strand_id
1 'polypeptide(L)'
;MRPPLLPRVASAASATPPRRQRTVRPPMPPSPALLSSTPPPAAPTETPKPETTHQHPPPARRRLPLADEEWHPLPLSLAELSLPLTLPTGQTFLWRRTSLSPLRFTAAVGPHLVSLSHLPDDDRLAFLLHNGDPASPSVATARAALCDYLNAAVPLADLWVRFTAADARFAEVAARLGGGGARVLRQDPVECLFQFLCSSNNNIARIEKMVWTLAGYGERLGEVGGFVFHRFPTVERLAQVSEQELREAGFGYRAKYVVGTAKELMAKPGGGAKWLALLRDRELPEVIEGLCTLPGVGPKVAACIALFSLDKNQAIPVDTHVWKVATQYMLPELAGKSLTPKLSIVVADAFVAKFGEYAGWAQNVLFIGQLPAKKLVATEVTSDTAKPTKRKRATKMVEIQA
;
A
#
# COMPACT_ATOMS: atom_id res chain seq x y z
N MET A 1 -0.35 -74.61 24.58
CA MET A 1 -0.90 -73.64 25.55
C MET A 1 -1.23 -72.36 24.80
N ARG A 2 -2.50 -71.98 24.79
CA ARG A 2 -3.06 -70.82 24.07
C ARG A 2 -2.94 -69.56 24.95
N PRO A 3 -2.60 -68.39 24.41
CA PRO A 3 -2.66 -67.13 25.15
C PRO A 3 -4.10 -66.68 25.40
N PRO A 4 -4.39 -66.00 26.53
CA PRO A 4 -5.75 -65.67 26.95
C PRO A 4 -6.36 -64.45 26.25
N LEU A 5 -7.69 -64.44 26.26
CA LEU A 5 -8.63 -63.55 25.59
C LEU A 5 -8.62 -62.11 26.15
N LEU A 6 -8.71 -61.14 25.25
CA LEU A 6 -9.06 -59.74 25.52
C LEU A 6 -10.56 -59.60 25.84
N PRO A 7 -10.97 -58.78 26.84
CA PRO A 7 -12.36 -58.42 27.04
C PRO A 7 -12.79 -57.27 26.10
N ARG A 8 -13.97 -57.43 25.51
CA ARG A 8 -14.73 -56.45 24.73
C ARG A 8 -15.06 -55.22 25.57
N VAL A 9 -14.84 -54.02 25.03
CA VAL A 9 -15.47 -52.78 25.48
C VAL A 9 -16.38 -52.25 24.38
N ALA A 10 -17.55 -51.81 24.83
CA ALA A 10 -18.77 -51.62 24.08
C ALA A 10 -18.76 -50.40 23.13
N SER A 11 -19.50 -50.59 22.03
CA SER A 11 -19.96 -49.59 21.09
C SER A 11 -20.84 -48.53 21.76
N ALA A 12 -20.39 -47.28 21.80
CA ALA A 12 -21.24 -46.14 22.13
C ALA A 12 -21.90 -45.59 20.86
N ALA A 13 -23.24 -45.57 20.91
CA ALA A 13 -24.12 -45.13 19.84
C ALA A 13 -24.06 -43.61 19.59
N SER A 14 -24.37 -43.28 18.35
CA SER A 14 -24.50 -41.98 17.72
C SER A 14 -25.31 -40.94 18.51
N ALA A 15 -24.72 -39.76 18.73
CA ALA A 15 -25.45 -38.54 19.09
C ALA A 15 -25.37 -37.54 17.92
N THR A 16 -26.51 -37.31 17.29
CA THR A 16 -26.75 -36.38 16.17
C THR A 16 -26.71 -34.93 16.66
N PRO A 17 -26.02 -33.99 15.99
CA PRO A 17 -26.06 -32.58 16.37
C PRO A 17 -27.38 -31.91 15.94
N PRO A 18 -27.89 -30.90 16.69
CA PRO A 18 -29.16 -30.26 16.39
C PRO A 18 -29.08 -29.37 15.13
N ARG A 19 -30.11 -29.50 14.28
CA ARG A 19 -30.37 -28.67 13.09
C ARG A 19 -30.48 -27.18 13.45
N ARG A 20 -29.65 -26.34 12.83
CA ARG A 20 -29.88 -24.89 12.76
C ARG A 20 -31.14 -24.61 11.93
N GLN A 21 -32.15 -23.98 12.53
CA GLN A 21 -33.31 -23.44 11.83
C GLN A 21 -32.88 -22.27 10.94
N ARG A 22 -33.26 -22.33 9.64
CA ARG A 22 -33.17 -21.20 8.70
C ARG A 22 -34.28 -20.20 9.06
N THR A 23 -33.90 -19.00 9.48
CA THR A 23 -34.83 -17.87 9.58
C THR A 23 -35.16 -17.39 8.16
N VAL A 24 -36.43 -17.53 7.78
CA VAL A 24 -37.01 -17.04 6.52
C VAL A 24 -37.27 -15.54 6.70
N ARG A 25 -36.76 -14.70 5.80
CA ARG A 25 -37.10 -13.26 5.74
C ARG A 25 -38.53 -13.10 5.21
N PRO A 26 -39.37 -12.24 5.81
CA PRO A 26 -40.68 -11.91 5.25
C PRO A 26 -40.56 -11.05 3.97
N PRO A 27 -41.50 -11.15 3.02
CA PRO A 27 -41.47 -10.43 1.75
C PRO A 27 -41.79 -8.94 1.91
N MET A 28 -41.20 -8.10 1.06
CA MET A 28 -41.49 -6.66 0.99
C MET A 28 -42.88 -6.39 0.37
N PRO A 29 -43.59 -5.33 0.80
CA PRO A 29 -44.85 -4.92 0.21
C PRO A 29 -44.64 -4.26 -1.17
N PRO A 30 -45.66 -4.31 -2.06
CA PRO A 30 -45.56 -3.82 -3.44
C PRO A 30 -45.61 -2.29 -3.52
N SER A 31 -44.89 -1.71 -4.50
CA SER A 31 -45.03 -0.30 -4.88
C SER A 31 -46.32 -0.07 -5.67
N PRO A 32 -47.08 1.02 -5.41
CA PRO A 32 -48.31 1.29 -6.13
C PRO A 32 -48.03 1.85 -7.54
N ALA A 33 -48.79 1.36 -8.51
CA ALA A 33 -48.92 1.92 -9.85
C ALA A 33 -49.98 3.03 -9.86
N LEU A 34 -49.75 4.11 -10.60
CA LEU A 34 -50.81 5.02 -11.04
C LEU A 34 -50.67 5.29 -12.54
N LEU A 35 -51.80 5.12 -13.22
CA LEU A 35 -52.07 5.25 -14.65
C LEU A 35 -52.60 6.65 -15.00
N SER A 36 -52.25 7.09 -16.23
CA SER A 36 -53.00 7.96 -17.18
C SER A 36 -53.28 9.43 -16.78
N SER A 37 -53.45 10.45 -17.65
CA SER A 37 -53.63 10.58 -19.11
C SER A 37 -53.72 12.07 -19.54
N THR A 38 -53.10 12.43 -20.70
CA THR A 38 -53.49 13.45 -21.76
C THR A 38 -53.62 14.97 -21.45
N PRO A 39 -53.64 15.91 -22.44
CA PRO A 39 -53.25 15.94 -23.88
C PRO A 39 -52.37 17.19 -24.28
N PRO A 40 -51.99 17.44 -25.56
CA PRO A 40 -51.01 18.47 -25.96
C PRO A 40 -51.64 19.80 -26.43
N PRO A 41 -50.84 20.87 -26.63
CA PRO A 41 -51.17 21.85 -27.66
C PRO A 41 -50.00 22.23 -28.59
N ALA A 42 -50.38 22.89 -29.69
CA ALA A 42 -49.76 22.95 -31.00
C ALA A 42 -48.62 23.98 -31.20
N ALA A 43 -47.86 23.78 -32.27
CA ALA A 43 -47.07 24.81 -32.99
C ALA A 43 -47.93 25.43 -34.13
N PRO A 44 -47.52 26.45 -34.91
CA PRO A 44 -46.22 27.15 -34.98
C PRO A 44 -46.30 28.70 -35.13
N THR A 45 -45.16 29.39 -35.11
CA THR A 45 -44.94 30.60 -35.94
C THR A 45 -43.45 30.75 -36.26
N GLU A 46 -43.16 31.11 -37.51
CA GLU A 46 -41.86 31.01 -38.19
C GLU A 46 -40.91 32.23 -38.03
N THR A 47 -39.61 31.89 -38.04
CA THR A 47 -38.41 32.62 -38.56
C THR A 47 -37.84 33.86 -37.85
N PRO A 48 -36.51 34.18 -37.99
CA PRO A 48 -35.51 33.59 -38.91
C PRO A 48 -34.21 33.04 -38.25
N LYS A 49 -33.49 32.22 -39.04
CA LYS A 49 -32.15 31.64 -38.77
C LYS A 49 -31.07 32.70 -38.54
N PRO A 50 -30.03 32.35 -37.75
CA PRO A 50 -28.67 32.56 -38.24
C PRO A 50 -27.76 31.32 -38.09
N GLU A 51 -27.08 31.05 -39.20
CA GLU A 51 -25.68 30.60 -39.33
C GLU A 51 -25.15 29.44 -38.45
N THR A 52 -24.90 28.33 -39.16
CA THR A 52 -23.99 27.26 -38.78
C THR A 52 -22.59 27.78 -38.49
N THR A 53 -22.20 27.81 -37.21
CA THR A 53 -20.80 27.89 -36.79
C THR A 53 -20.32 26.49 -36.39
N HIS A 54 -19.24 26.06 -37.03
CA HIS A 54 -18.56 24.80 -36.77
C HIS A 54 -18.32 24.59 -35.27
N GLN A 55 -18.77 23.44 -34.74
CA GLN A 55 -18.40 22.99 -33.40
C GLN A 55 -16.88 22.79 -33.36
N HIS A 56 -16.17 23.69 -32.68
CA HIS A 56 -14.79 23.46 -32.29
C HIS A 56 -14.70 22.24 -31.37
N PRO A 57 -13.67 21.39 -31.51
CA PRO A 57 -13.38 20.37 -30.51
C PRO A 57 -13.14 21.03 -29.15
N PRO A 58 -13.43 20.35 -28.03
CA PRO A 58 -13.21 20.91 -26.70
C PRO A 58 -11.76 21.38 -26.57
N PRO A 59 -11.49 22.53 -25.93
CA PRO A 59 -10.15 23.07 -25.86
C PRO A 59 -9.24 22.04 -25.21
N ALA A 60 -8.12 21.75 -25.88
CA ALA A 60 -7.05 20.93 -25.33
C ALA A 60 -6.75 21.43 -23.91
N ARG A 61 -6.78 20.52 -22.92
CA ARG A 61 -6.38 20.82 -21.55
C ARG A 61 -5.01 21.51 -21.61
N ARG A 62 -5.00 22.82 -21.38
CA ARG A 62 -3.79 23.62 -21.35
C ARG A 62 -2.97 23.10 -20.17
N ARG A 63 -1.92 22.34 -20.46
CA ARG A 63 -0.99 21.83 -19.44
C ARG A 63 -0.35 23.05 -18.81
N LEU A 64 -0.60 23.25 -17.52
CA LEU A 64 0.09 24.27 -16.74
C LEU A 64 1.59 23.92 -16.74
N PRO A 65 2.49 24.86 -17.03
CA PRO A 65 3.91 24.65 -16.85
C PRO A 65 4.19 24.19 -15.41
N LEU A 66 5.20 23.35 -15.21
CA LEU A 66 5.85 23.22 -13.91
C LEU A 66 6.45 24.62 -13.62
N ALA A 67 5.71 25.50 -12.93
CA ALA A 67 6.10 26.89 -12.66
C ALA A 67 7.46 26.95 -11.93
N ASP A 68 8.32 27.93 -12.28
CA ASP A 68 9.56 28.50 -11.67
C ASP A 68 10.46 27.65 -10.72
N GLU A 69 10.19 26.36 -10.59
CA GLU A 69 10.85 25.41 -9.71
C GLU A 69 11.90 24.63 -10.51
N GLU A 70 13.11 24.50 -9.98
CA GLU A 70 14.18 23.76 -10.65
C GLU A 70 13.96 22.24 -10.52
N TRP A 71 13.51 21.61 -11.60
CA TRP A 71 13.33 20.15 -11.68
C TRP A 71 14.60 19.47 -12.19
N HIS A 72 14.99 18.40 -11.50
CA HIS A 72 16.21 17.66 -11.75
C HIS A 72 15.89 16.28 -12.34
N PRO A 73 16.20 16.01 -13.62
CA PRO A 73 15.86 14.73 -14.29
C PRO A 73 16.63 13.55 -13.71
N LEU A 74 15.98 12.40 -13.53
CA LEU A 74 16.56 11.11 -13.13
C LEU A 74 16.67 10.18 -14.35
N PRO A 75 17.59 9.19 -14.33
CA PRO A 75 17.78 8.25 -15.44
C PRO A 75 16.69 7.14 -15.45
N LEU A 76 15.43 7.51 -15.28
CA LEU A 76 14.30 6.59 -15.20
C LEU A 76 13.18 7.06 -16.14
N SER A 77 12.88 6.25 -17.14
CA SER A 77 11.73 6.45 -18.02
C SER A 77 10.44 5.91 -17.37
N LEU A 78 9.29 6.14 -17.99
CA LEU A 78 8.02 5.58 -17.55
C LEU A 78 8.01 4.04 -17.49
N ALA A 79 8.73 3.37 -18.42
CA ALA A 79 8.87 1.92 -18.42
C ALA A 79 9.71 1.41 -17.24
N GLU A 80 10.65 2.23 -16.75
CA GLU A 80 11.48 1.91 -15.60
C GLU A 80 10.82 2.28 -14.26
N LEU A 81 9.99 3.33 -14.23
CA LEU A 81 9.23 3.72 -13.05
C LEU A 81 7.97 4.50 -13.42
N SER A 82 6.82 3.98 -12.99
CA SER A 82 5.53 4.66 -13.03
C SER A 82 5.12 5.02 -11.62
N LEU A 83 4.92 6.33 -11.35
CA LEU A 83 4.57 6.83 -10.01
C LEU A 83 3.31 6.16 -9.44
N PRO A 84 2.18 6.04 -10.18
CA PRO A 84 0.99 5.35 -9.69
C PRO A 84 1.16 3.85 -9.43
N LEU A 85 2.09 3.20 -10.14
CA LEU A 85 2.36 1.77 -10.00
C LEU A 85 3.47 1.47 -9.01
N THR A 86 4.10 2.50 -8.44
CA THR A 86 5.19 2.34 -7.47
C THR A 86 4.77 2.84 -6.10
N LEU A 87 4.33 4.10 -5.99
CA LEU A 87 4.20 4.77 -4.68
C LEU A 87 2.93 4.38 -3.89
N PRO A 88 1.70 4.48 -4.44
CA PRO A 88 0.48 4.19 -3.68
C PRO A 88 0.07 2.69 -3.75
N THR A 89 1.05 1.79 -3.72
CA THR A 89 0.81 0.34 -3.94
C THR A 89 0.91 -0.51 -2.68
N GLY A 90 1.20 0.09 -1.52
CA GLY A 90 1.31 -0.61 -0.25
C GLY A 90 2.69 -1.19 0.06
N GLN A 91 3.70 -0.92 -0.77
CA GLN A 91 5.11 -1.13 -0.42
C GLN A 91 5.65 -0.02 0.49
N THR A 92 5.10 1.19 0.38
CA THR A 92 5.39 2.37 1.21
C THR A 92 4.10 3.13 1.50
N PHE A 93 4.08 3.93 2.58
CA PHE A 93 2.91 4.69 3.03
C PHE A 93 3.22 6.18 3.31
N LEU A 94 4.43 6.64 2.96
CA LEU A 94 4.91 7.99 3.27
C LEU A 94 4.85 8.97 2.08
N TRP A 95 4.63 8.47 0.87
CA TRP A 95 4.44 9.32 -0.30
C TRP A 95 3.03 9.89 -0.36
N ARG A 96 2.91 11.22 -0.45
CA ARG A 96 1.65 11.93 -0.63
C ARG A 96 1.54 12.48 -2.01
N ARG A 97 0.38 12.31 -2.63
CA ARG A 97 0.08 12.98 -3.88
C ARG A 97 -0.25 14.44 -3.60
N THR A 98 0.68 15.33 -3.94
CA THR A 98 0.58 16.78 -3.67
C THR A 98 0.05 17.57 -4.86
N SER A 99 0.01 16.97 -6.06
CA SER A 99 -0.68 17.52 -7.23
C SER A 99 -1.25 16.42 -8.13
N LEU A 100 -2.38 16.68 -8.78
CA LEU A 100 -3.02 15.79 -9.75
C LEU A 100 -2.61 16.08 -11.20
N SER A 101 -2.21 17.32 -11.49
CA SER A 101 -1.87 17.76 -12.85
C SER A 101 -0.93 18.98 -12.79
N PRO A 102 0.37 18.82 -13.09
CA PRO A 102 1.05 17.54 -13.31
C PRO A 102 0.97 16.64 -12.06
N LEU A 103 0.97 15.33 -12.26
CA LEU A 103 0.92 14.37 -11.14
C LEU A 103 2.22 14.47 -10.34
N ARG A 104 2.10 14.85 -9.06
CA ARG A 104 3.25 14.97 -8.17
C ARG A 104 3.05 14.12 -6.91
N PHE A 105 4.10 13.41 -6.51
CA PHE A 105 4.18 12.76 -5.21
C PHE A 105 5.33 13.34 -4.41
N THR A 106 5.12 13.59 -3.12
CA THR A 106 6.11 14.18 -2.22
C THR A 106 6.34 13.27 -1.02
N ALA A 107 7.59 13.13 -0.60
CA ALA A 107 7.99 12.41 0.61
C ALA A 107 9.34 12.91 1.13
N ALA A 108 9.68 12.46 2.34
CA ALA A 108 11.05 12.49 2.83
C ALA A 108 11.80 11.24 2.33
N VAL A 109 13.02 11.42 1.81
CA VAL A 109 13.98 10.35 1.53
C VAL A 109 15.23 10.67 2.33
N GLY A 110 15.37 10.04 3.50
CA GLY A 110 16.37 10.45 4.49
C GLY A 110 16.15 11.90 4.92
N PRO A 111 17.16 12.78 4.84
CA PRO A 111 17.01 14.20 5.19
C PRO A 111 16.39 15.04 4.05
N HIS A 112 16.13 14.46 2.88
CA HIS A 112 15.72 15.21 1.68
C HIS A 112 14.19 15.20 1.53
N LEU A 113 13.57 16.39 1.55
CA LEU A 113 12.16 16.56 1.21
C LEU A 113 12.04 16.79 -0.29
N VAL A 114 11.45 15.84 -1.00
CA VAL A 114 11.47 15.80 -2.47
C VAL A 114 10.08 15.57 -3.04
N SER A 115 9.79 16.23 -4.17
CA SER A 115 8.67 15.90 -5.04
C SER A 115 9.15 15.16 -6.27
N LEU A 116 8.41 14.14 -6.72
CA LEU A 116 8.62 13.42 -7.97
C LEU A 116 7.49 13.71 -8.96
N SER A 117 7.85 13.89 -10.22
CA SER A 117 6.92 14.04 -11.36
C SER A 117 7.57 13.47 -12.62
N HIS A 118 6.78 12.99 -13.57
CA HIS A 118 7.27 12.78 -14.94
C HIS A 118 7.29 14.13 -15.68
N LEU A 119 8.35 14.37 -16.44
CA LEU A 119 8.50 15.56 -17.26
C LEU A 119 7.53 15.48 -18.46
N PRO A 120 6.86 16.58 -18.83
CA PRO A 120 5.88 16.57 -19.92
C PRO A 120 6.42 16.22 -21.30
N ASP A 121 7.72 16.43 -21.55
CA ASP A 121 8.30 16.41 -22.89
C ASP A 121 8.91 15.05 -23.28
N ASP A 122 9.41 14.27 -22.32
CA ASP A 122 10.10 12.99 -22.59
C ASP A 122 9.77 11.86 -21.61
N ASP A 123 8.75 12.05 -20.75
CA ASP A 123 8.29 11.10 -19.74
C ASP A 123 9.37 10.64 -18.73
N ARG A 124 10.55 11.27 -18.70
CA ARG A 124 11.55 10.97 -17.68
C ARG A 124 11.07 11.41 -16.32
N LEU A 125 11.36 10.60 -15.31
CA LEU A 125 11.16 10.99 -13.92
C LEU A 125 12.11 12.15 -13.59
N ALA A 126 11.61 13.16 -12.89
CA ALA A 126 12.40 14.23 -12.32
C ALA A 126 12.02 14.42 -10.85
N PHE A 127 12.94 15.02 -10.09
CA PHE A 127 12.67 15.42 -8.72
C PHE A 127 12.86 16.93 -8.52
N LEU A 128 12.09 17.49 -7.60
CA LEU A 128 12.26 18.82 -7.05
C LEU A 128 12.65 18.66 -5.59
N LEU A 129 13.70 19.38 -5.15
CA LEU A 129 14.15 19.40 -3.77
C LEU A 129 13.59 20.64 -3.05
N HIS A 130 12.87 20.43 -1.95
CA HIS A 130 12.20 21.52 -1.21
C HIS A 130 13.06 22.12 -0.11
N ASN A 131 14.02 21.34 0.42
CA ASN A 131 14.91 21.78 1.48
C ASN A 131 16.38 21.75 1.00
N GLY A 132 17.10 22.84 1.21
CA GLY A 132 18.50 22.95 0.81
C GLY A 132 19.28 23.90 1.71
N ASP A 133 20.58 23.63 1.82
CA ASP A 133 21.57 24.54 2.38
C ASP A 133 21.96 25.57 1.31
N PRO A 134 21.95 26.89 1.60
CA PRO A 134 22.43 27.94 0.70
C PRO A 134 23.87 27.75 0.16
N ALA A 135 24.68 26.86 0.74
CA ALA A 135 26.09 26.69 0.42
C ALA A 135 26.49 25.49 -0.48
N SER A 136 25.56 24.59 -0.90
CA SER A 136 25.81 23.35 -1.71
C SER A 136 26.61 22.25 -0.97
N PRO A 137 26.36 20.90 -1.13
CA PRO A 137 25.75 20.15 -2.24
C PRO A 137 24.50 19.33 -1.83
N SER A 138 23.32 19.95 -1.88
CA SER A 138 22.04 19.29 -1.52
C SER A 138 21.42 18.47 -2.66
N VAL A 139 21.56 18.90 -3.91
CA VAL A 139 20.91 18.24 -5.07
C VAL A 139 21.59 16.94 -5.46
N ALA A 140 22.93 16.90 -5.50
CA ALA A 140 23.67 15.69 -5.88
C ALA A 140 23.50 14.57 -4.83
N THR A 141 23.49 14.93 -3.55
CA THR A 141 23.24 13.99 -2.44
C THR A 141 21.79 13.50 -2.46
N ALA A 142 20.82 14.40 -2.65
CA ALA A 142 19.40 14.03 -2.81
C ALA A 142 19.19 13.11 -4.02
N ARG A 143 19.85 13.40 -5.15
CA ARG A 143 19.83 12.55 -6.35
C ARG A 143 20.37 11.16 -6.07
N ALA A 144 21.53 11.05 -5.41
CA ALA A 144 22.11 9.76 -5.07
C ALA A 144 21.20 8.95 -4.13
N ALA A 145 20.68 9.59 -3.08
CA ALA A 145 19.74 8.97 -2.14
C ALA A 145 18.43 8.52 -2.84
N LEU A 146 17.91 9.34 -3.76
CA LEU A 146 16.74 9.00 -4.57
C LEU A 146 17.01 7.83 -5.52
N CYS A 147 18.14 7.82 -6.23
CA CYS A 147 18.49 6.71 -7.11
C CYS A 147 18.62 5.38 -6.33
N ASP A 148 19.19 5.42 -5.13
CA ASP A 148 19.27 4.25 -4.24
C ASP A 148 17.87 3.83 -3.77
N TYR A 149 17.08 4.75 -3.21
CA TYR A 149 15.72 4.48 -2.71
C TYR A 149 14.78 3.95 -3.79
N LEU A 150 14.86 4.53 -4.99
CA LEU A 150 14.08 4.10 -6.16
C LEU A 150 14.71 2.88 -6.83
N ASN A 151 15.77 2.29 -6.28
CA ASN A 151 16.44 1.10 -6.80
C ASN A 151 16.79 1.21 -8.31
N ALA A 152 17.27 2.38 -8.72
CA ALA A 152 17.39 2.79 -10.11
C ALA A 152 18.44 2.01 -10.92
N ALA A 153 19.38 1.34 -10.24
CA ALA A 153 20.42 0.54 -10.89
C ALA A 153 19.90 -0.76 -11.51
N VAL A 154 18.71 -1.23 -11.09
CA VAL A 154 18.11 -2.45 -11.63
C VAL A 154 17.37 -2.15 -12.94
N PRO A 155 17.70 -2.81 -14.07
CA PRO A 155 17.01 -2.61 -15.34
C PRO A 155 15.64 -3.31 -15.31
N LEU A 156 14.59 -2.55 -15.01
CA LEU A 156 13.25 -3.11 -14.77
C LEU A 156 12.63 -3.63 -16.07
N ALA A 157 12.85 -2.96 -17.20
CA ALA A 157 12.35 -3.42 -18.49
C ALA A 157 12.82 -4.85 -18.82
N ASP A 158 14.10 -5.15 -18.57
CA ASP A 158 14.67 -6.48 -18.81
C ASP A 158 14.06 -7.54 -17.87
N LEU A 159 13.77 -7.17 -16.62
CA LEU A 159 13.05 -8.04 -15.70
C LEU A 159 11.63 -8.34 -16.19
N TRP A 160 10.91 -7.32 -16.68
CA TRP A 160 9.54 -7.49 -17.18
C TRP A 160 9.48 -8.39 -18.41
N VAL A 161 10.46 -8.31 -19.32
CA VAL A 161 10.57 -9.25 -20.46
C VAL A 161 10.72 -10.69 -19.95
N ARG A 162 11.63 -10.92 -19.00
CA ARG A 162 11.86 -12.25 -18.40
C ARG A 162 10.61 -12.78 -17.68
N PHE A 163 9.97 -11.96 -16.86
CA PHE A 163 8.77 -12.37 -16.13
C PHE A 163 7.59 -12.68 -17.05
N THR A 164 7.41 -11.88 -18.11
CA THR A 164 6.37 -12.10 -19.12
C THR A 164 6.58 -13.41 -19.86
N ALA A 165 7.83 -13.76 -20.18
CA ALA A 165 8.15 -15.04 -20.80
C ALA A 165 7.97 -16.24 -19.85
N ALA A 166 8.19 -16.03 -18.54
CA ALA A 166 8.11 -17.09 -17.54
C ALA A 166 6.68 -17.47 -17.12
N ASP A 167 5.70 -16.56 -17.27
CA ASP A 167 4.34 -16.79 -16.75
C ASP A 167 3.25 -16.06 -17.56
N ALA A 168 2.28 -16.82 -18.08
CA ALA A 168 1.17 -16.27 -18.85
C ALA A 168 0.25 -15.35 -18.03
N ARG A 169 0.08 -15.62 -16.73
CA ARG A 169 -0.73 -14.77 -15.85
C ARG A 169 -0.01 -13.44 -15.58
N PHE A 170 1.31 -13.47 -15.38
CA PHE A 170 2.13 -12.27 -15.33
C PHE A 170 1.98 -11.45 -16.61
N ALA A 171 2.10 -12.07 -17.79
CA ALA A 171 1.95 -11.40 -19.08
C ALA A 171 0.60 -10.66 -19.21
N GLU A 172 -0.50 -11.31 -18.81
CA GLU A 172 -1.83 -10.70 -18.80
C GLU A 172 -1.91 -9.48 -17.86
N VAL A 173 -1.35 -9.59 -16.65
CA VAL A 173 -1.33 -8.49 -15.69
C VAL A 173 -0.45 -7.35 -16.17
N ALA A 174 0.74 -7.64 -16.70
CA ALA A 174 1.67 -6.66 -17.23
C ALA A 174 1.04 -5.84 -18.36
N ALA A 175 0.34 -6.50 -19.30
CA ALA A 175 -0.38 -5.81 -20.38
C ALA A 175 -1.44 -4.85 -19.85
N ARG A 176 -2.22 -5.26 -18.83
CA ARG A 176 -3.25 -4.40 -18.21
C ARG A 176 -2.67 -3.21 -17.44
N LEU A 177 -1.45 -3.34 -16.92
CA LEU A 177 -0.74 -2.28 -16.20
C LEU A 177 0.05 -1.35 -17.13
N GLY A 178 -0.01 -1.53 -18.45
CA GLY A 178 0.68 -0.66 -19.40
C GLY A 178 2.12 -1.07 -19.72
N GLY A 179 2.52 -2.31 -19.38
CA GLY A 179 3.75 -2.92 -19.88
C GLY A 179 5.05 -2.55 -19.17
N GLY A 180 5.02 -1.75 -18.09
CA GLY A 180 6.22 -1.46 -17.29
C GLY A 180 5.99 -0.61 -16.05
N GLY A 181 7.07 -0.25 -15.37
CA GLY A 181 7.13 0.83 -14.39
C GLY A 181 6.70 0.49 -12.96
N ALA A 182 6.18 -0.70 -12.67
CA ALA A 182 5.92 -1.11 -11.29
C ALA A 182 7.22 -1.60 -10.62
N ARG A 183 7.92 -0.70 -9.94
CA ARG A 183 9.22 -0.95 -9.33
C ARG A 183 9.12 -1.29 -7.84
N VAL A 184 10.06 -2.10 -7.35
CA VAL A 184 10.27 -2.32 -5.91
C VAL A 184 11.25 -1.29 -5.36
N LEU A 185 10.84 -0.57 -4.31
CA LEU A 185 11.67 0.41 -3.61
C LEU A 185 12.70 -0.26 -2.69
N ARG A 186 13.79 0.44 -2.41
CA ARG A 186 14.85 0.06 -1.48
C ARG A 186 14.84 1.02 -0.28
N GLN A 187 13.85 0.85 0.58
CA GLN A 187 13.59 1.73 1.72
C GLN A 187 14.67 1.62 2.81
N ASP A 188 14.72 2.62 3.69
CA ASP A 188 15.46 2.51 4.94
C ASP A 188 14.88 1.35 5.79
N PRO A 189 15.73 0.45 6.35
CA PRO A 189 15.24 -0.69 7.12
C PRO A 189 14.45 -0.35 8.38
N VAL A 190 14.78 0.75 9.07
CA VAL A 190 14.04 1.18 10.26
C VAL A 190 12.66 1.67 9.84
N GLU A 191 12.62 2.57 8.85
CA GLU A 191 11.37 3.09 8.28
C GLU A 191 10.47 1.95 7.79
N CYS A 192 11.02 1.02 7.00
CA CYS A 192 10.30 -0.11 6.45
C CYS A 192 9.73 -1.02 7.56
N LEU A 193 10.54 -1.38 8.56
CA LEU A 193 10.10 -2.21 9.68
C LEU A 193 8.89 -1.61 10.42
N PHE A 194 8.97 -0.34 10.82
CA PHE A 194 7.90 0.30 11.58
C PHE A 194 6.65 0.55 10.74
N GLN A 195 6.79 0.79 9.43
CA GLN A 195 5.66 0.81 8.50
C GLN A 195 4.93 -0.54 8.47
N PHE A 196 5.65 -1.65 8.32
CA PHE A 196 5.00 -2.97 8.20
C PHE A 196 4.49 -3.53 9.53
N LEU A 197 5.02 -3.10 10.68
CA LEU A 197 4.38 -3.35 11.98
C LEU A 197 2.95 -2.79 12.04
N CYS A 198 2.69 -1.65 11.38
CA CYS A 198 1.37 -1.05 11.29
C CYS A 198 0.43 -1.80 10.31
N SER A 199 0.99 -2.63 9.42
CA SER A 199 0.26 -3.26 8.30
C SER A 199 -0.50 -4.54 8.66
N SER A 200 -0.04 -5.29 9.66
CA SER A 200 -0.59 -6.60 10.03
C SER A 200 -2.10 -6.51 10.30
N ASN A 201 -2.94 -7.34 9.66
CA ASN A 201 -4.41 -7.34 9.81
C ASN A 201 -5.05 -5.92 9.81
N ASN A 202 -4.76 -5.12 8.79
CA ASN A 202 -5.17 -3.72 8.69
C ASN A 202 -5.57 -3.37 7.24
N ASN A 203 -6.02 -2.14 7.01
CA ASN A 203 -6.28 -1.60 5.67
C ASN A 203 -5.38 -0.41 5.37
N ILE A 204 -5.10 -0.17 4.08
CA ILE A 204 -4.14 0.84 3.60
C ILE A 204 -4.41 2.23 4.22
N ALA A 205 -5.64 2.71 4.23
CA ALA A 205 -5.98 4.04 4.77
C ALA A 205 -5.63 4.18 6.26
N ARG A 206 -5.91 3.14 7.07
CA ARG A 206 -5.54 3.14 8.49
C ARG A 206 -4.03 2.98 8.69
N ILE A 207 -3.35 2.20 7.84
CA ILE A 207 -1.89 2.05 7.89
C ILE A 207 -1.24 3.40 7.62
N GLU A 208 -1.63 4.10 6.55
CA GLU A 208 -1.11 5.43 6.22
C GLU A 208 -1.27 6.40 7.39
N LYS A 209 -2.44 6.44 8.03
CA LYS A 209 -2.64 7.31 9.21
C LYS A 209 -1.64 6.98 10.33
N MET A 210 -1.48 5.69 10.66
CA MET A 210 -0.56 5.25 11.72
C MET A 210 0.89 5.58 11.37
N VAL A 211 1.31 5.32 10.13
CA VAL A 211 2.66 5.61 9.65
C VAL A 211 2.95 7.11 9.67
N TRP A 212 1.99 7.94 9.29
CA TRP A 212 2.12 9.40 9.38
C TRP A 212 2.22 9.91 10.81
N THR A 213 1.48 9.30 11.74
CA THR A 213 1.67 9.57 13.17
C THR A 213 3.10 9.21 13.61
N LEU A 214 3.62 8.06 13.21
CA LEU A 214 5.01 7.70 13.54
C LEU A 214 6.01 8.69 12.95
N ALA A 215 5.87 9.05 11.68
CA ALA A 215 6.74 10.02 11.03
C ALA A 215 6.74 11.38 11.76
N GLY A 216 5.61 11.80 12.31
CA GLY A 216 5.49 13.04 13.10
C GLY A 216 6.32 13.08 14.38
N TYR A 217 6.86 11.95 14.86
CA TYR A 217 7.83 11.95 15.97
C TYR A 217 9.25 12.33 15.55
N GLY A 218 9.52 12.40 14.25
CA GLY A 218 10.80 12.78 13.70
C GLY A 218 10.96 14.28 13.48
N GLU A 219 12.07 14.64 12.84
CA GLU A 219 12.43 16.04 12.56
C GLU A 219 11.59 16.62 11.43
N ARG A 220 11.00 17.80 11.63
CA ARG A 220 10.22 18.49 10.59
C ARG A 220 11.14 18.99 9.47
N LEU A 221 10.85 18.60 8.23
CA LEU A 221 11.63 19.00 7.04
C LEU A 221 10.99 20.15 6.27
N GLY A 222 9.66 20.28 6.31
CA GLY A 222 8.96 21.32 5.55
C GLY A 222 7.48 21.00 5.35
N GLU A 223 6.82 21.84 4.56
CA GLU A 223 5.41 21.69 4.20
C GLU A 223 5.23 21.85 2.70
N VAL A 224 4.53 20.91 2.07
CA VAL A 224 4.27 20.91 0.62
C VAL A 224 2.84 20.45 0.37
N GLY A 225 2.07 21.23 -0.39
CA GLY A 225 0.68 20.89 -0.73
C GLY A 225 -0.23 20.71 0.50
N GLY A 226 0.02 21.46 1.59
CA GLY A 226 -0.72 21.37 2.85
C GLY A 226 -0.37 20.15 3.73
N PHE A 227 0.68 19.41 3.39
CA PHE A 227 1.17 18.29 4.21
C PHE A 227 2.49 18.66 4.87
N VAL A 228 2.58 18.44 6.19
CA VAL A 228 3.83 18.63 6.94
C VAL A 228 4.65 17.34 6.90
N PHE A 229 5.83 17.42 6.31
CA PHE A 229 6.74 16.29 6.16
C PHE A 229 7.81 16.29 7.23
N HIS A 230 8.15 15.08 7.67
CA HIS A 230 9.17 14.83 8.68
C HIS A 230 10.13 13.77 8.16
N ARG A 231 11.40 13.87 8.57
CA ARG A 231 12.33 12.75 8.50
C ARG A 231 11.82 11.65 9.42
N PHE A 232 11.85 10.40 8.98
CA PHE A 232 11.37 9.30 9.82
C PHE A 232 12.17 9.22 11.14
N PRO A 233 11.53 8.99 12.30
CA PRO A 233 12.21 8.98 13.59
C PRO A 233 13.23 7.86 13.70
N THR A 234 14.30 8.10 14.46
CA THR A 234 15.29 7.07 14.78
C THR A 234 14.71 6.05 15.77
N VAL A 235 15.39 4.91 15.93
CA VAL A 235 15.01 3.87 16.90
C VAL A 235 15.00 4.44 18.32
N GLU A 236 15.98 5.27 18.66
CA GLU A 236 16.11 5.93 19.97
C GLU A 236 14.89 6.81 20.24
N ARG A 237 14.44 7.57 19.24
CA ARG A 237 13.27 8.43 19.39
C ARG A 237 11.99 7.61 19.53
N LEU A 238 11.84 6.53 18.75
CA LEU A 238 10.70 5.62 18.86
C LEU A 238 10.66 4.88 20.20
N ALA A 239 11.82 4.57 20.79
CA ALA A 239 11.91 3.92 22.09
C ALA A 239 11.43 4.80 23.26
N GLN A 240 11.37 6.12 23.06
CA GLN A 240 10.84 7.09 24.03
C GLN A 240 9.32 7.27 23.93
N VAL A 241 8.68 6.80 22.86
CA VAL A 241 7.22 6.90 22.69
C VAL A 241 6.54 5.88 23.58
N SER A 242 5.53 6.32 24.34
CA SER A 242 4.82 5.43 25.26
C SER A 242 3.76 4.57 24.54
N GLU A 243 3.48 3.37 25.08
CA GLU A 243 2.42 2.52 24.54
C GLU A 243 1.04 3.20 24.64
N GLN A 244 0.80 3.94 25.72
CA GLN A 244 -0.45 4.66 25.96
C GLN A 244 -0.70 5.71 24.88
N GLU A 245 0.32 6.50 24.55
CA GLU A 245 0.24 7.52 23.50
C GLU A 245 -0.11 6.91 22.14
N LEU A 246 0.52 5.79 21.77
CA LEU A 246 0.18 5.09 20.53
C LEU A 246 -1.23 4.48 20.55
N ARG A 247 -1.70 4.02 21.71
CA ARG A 247 -3.09 3.53 21.86
C ARG A 247 -4.09 4.65 21.65
N GLU A 248 -3.85 5.83 22.21
CA GLU A 248 -4.65 7.04 22.02
C GLU A 248 -4.62 7.50 20.55
N ALA A 249 -3.48 7.35 19.87
CA ALA A 249 -3.36 7.59 18.42
C ALA A 249 -4.04 6.50 17.55
N GLY A 250 -4.62 5.47 18.14
CA GLY A 250 -5.43 4.46 17.44
C GLY A 250 -4.64 3.25 16.90
N PHE A 251 -3.45 2.97 17.42
CA PHE A 251 -2.65 1.80 17.02
C PHE A 251 -3.28 0.48 17.50
N GLY A 252 -4.05 0.54 18.59
CA GLY A 252 -4.63 -0.63 19.25
C GLY A 252 -3.54 -1.56 19.77
N TYR A 253 -3.69 -2.88 19.56
CA TYR A 253 -2.70 -3.86 20.01
C TYR A 253 -1.32 -3.71 19.33
N ARG A 254 -1.19 -2.93 18.25
CA ARG A 254 0.12 -2.72 17.59
C ARG A 254 1.00 -1.74 18.38
N ALA A 255 0.42 -0.96 19.29
CA ALA A 255 1.17 -0.08 20.18
C ALA A 255 2.27 -0.84 20.94
N LYS A 256 1.93 -1.99 21.55
CA LYS A 256 2.90 -2.87 22.22
C LYS A 256 3.98 -3.41 21.28
N TYR A 257 3.68 -3.62 20.00
CA TYR A 257 4.65 -4.12 19.02
C TYR A 257 5.64 -3.05 18.61
N VAL A 258 5.17 -1.82 18.38
CA VAL A 258 6.03 -0.67 18.07
C VAL A 258 6.99 -0.41 19.24
N VAL A 259 6.46 -0.27 20.46
CA VAL A 259 7.30 0.00 21.65
C VAL A 259 8.23 -1.17 21.95
N GLY A 260 7.71 -2.40 21.89
CA GLY A 260 8.51 -3.61 22.14
C GLY A 260 9.64 -3.77 21.11
N THR A 261 9.36 -3.54 19.84
CA THR A 261 10.38 -3.61 18.77
C THR A 261 11.43 -2.52 18.94
N ALA A 262 11.04 -1.28 19.26
CA ALA A 262 12.01 -0.22 19.49
C ALA A 262 12.96 -0.57 20.65
N LYS A 263 12.43 -1.12 21.76
CA LYS A 263 13.25 -1.59 22.90
C LYS A 263 14.18 -2.75 22.53
N GLU A 264 13.66 -3.75 21.82
CA GLU A 264 14.46 -4.90 21.38
C GLU A 264 15.59 -4.47 20.43
N LEU A 265 15.31 -3.52 19.54
CA LEU A 265 16.32 -2.94 18.65
C LEU A 265 17.38 -2.15 19.42
N MET A 266 17.01 -1.38 20.45
CA MET A 266 17.97 -0.70 21.33
C MET A 266 18.90 -1.67 22.05
N ALA A 267 18.44 -2.90 22.33
CA ALA A 267 19.25 -3.94 22.96
C ALA A 267 20.16 -4.70 21.96
N LYS A 268 20.01 -4.49 20.65
CA LYS A 268 20.87 -5.18 19.66
C LYS A 268 22.31 -4.65 19.70
N PRO A 269 23.32 -5.52 19.48
CA PRO A 269 24.71 -5.11 19.45
C PRO A 269 24.98 -4.01 18.42
N GLY A 270 25.58 -2.90 18.87
CA GLY A 270 25.93 -1.77 17.99
C GLY A 270 24.75 -0.88 17.58
N GLY A 271 23.56 -1.08 18.14
CA GLY A 271 22.37 -0.27 17.91
C GLY A 271 21.42 -0.86 16.86
N GLY A 272 20.13 -0.53 17.00
CA GLY A 272 19.05 -1.11 16.19
C GLY A 272 19.20 -0.89 14.69
N ALA A 273 19.53 0.34 14.28
CA ALA A 273 19.74 0.67 12.87
C ALA A 273 20.92 -0.10 12.26
N LYS A 274 22.01 -0.24 13.00
CA LYS A 274 23.20 -0.99 12.56
C LYS A 274 22.90 -2.47 12.42
N TRP A 275 22.21 -3.07 13.39
CA TRP A 275 21.80 -4.48 13.32
C TRP A 275 20.90 -4.75 12.11
N LEU A 276 19.91 -3.88 11.84
CA LEU A 276 19.06 -4.01 10.66
C LEU A 276 19.87 -3.89 9.35
N ALA A 277 20.81 -2.95 9.27
CA ALA A 277 21.65 -2.78 8.09
C ALA A 277 22.48 -4.03 7.77
N LEU A 278 23.02 -4.70 8.79
CA LEU A 278 23.80 -5.94 8.63
C LEU A 278 22.99 -7.11 8.05
N LEU A 279 21.65 -7.07 8.13
CA LEU A 279 20.80 -8.11 7.54
C LEU A 279 20.82 -8.09 6.00
N ARG A 280 21.26 -7.01 5.37
CA ARG A 280 21.46 -6.96 3.91
C ARG A 280 22.49 -7.99 3.44
N ASP A 281 23.49 -8.27 4.26
CA ASP A 281 24.59 -9.19 3.93
C ASP A 281 24.33 -10.64 4.37
N ARG A 282 23.12 -10.95 4.88
CA ARG A 282 22.73 -12.29 5.36
C ARG A 282 21.87 -13.04 4.36
N GLU A 283 21.81 -14.36 4.47
CA GLU A 283 20.93 -15.15 3.61
C GLU A 283 19.46 -14.97 4.01
N LEU A 284 18.54 -15.06 3.04
CA LEU A 284 17.11 -14.79 3.28
C LEU A 284 16.54 -15.58 4.48
N PRO A 285 16.82 -16.89 4.68
CA PRO A 285 16.34 -17.61 5.86
C PRO A 285 16.78 -16.97 7.19
N GLU A 286 18.06 -16.56 7.29
CA GLU A 286 18.62 -15.91 8.48
C GLU A 286 17.97 -14.53 8.71
N VAL A 287 17.70 -13.78 7.62
CA VAL A 287 16.99 -12.49 7.68
C VAL A 287 15.59 -12.68 8.23
N ILE A 288 14.85 -13.67 7.73
CA ILE A 288 13.48 -13.95 8.20
C ILE A 288 13.49 -14.36 9.67
N GLU A 289 14.39 -15.26 10.06
CA GLU A 289 14.54 -15.71 11.45
C GLU A 289 14.86 -14.54 12.38
N GLY A 290 15.87 -13.73 12.06
CA GLY A 290 16.29 -12.59 12.85
C GLY A 290 15.18 -11.55 13.01
N LEU A 291 14.48 -11.21 11.92
CA LEU A 291 13.34 -10.29 11.97
C LEU A 291 12.18 -10.85 12.80
N CYS A 292 11.90 -12.15 12.72
CA CYS A 292 10.81 -12.78 13.49
C CYS A 292 11.06 -12.83 15.00
N THR A 293 12.28 -12.51 15.47
CA THR A 293 12.51 -12.30 16.91
C THR A 293 11.86 -11.02 17.44
N LEU A 294 11.53 -10.06 16.55
CA LEU A 294 10.99 -8.76 16.95
C LEU A 294 9.48 -8.86 17.26
N PRO A 295 8.99 -8.19 18.31
CA PRO A 295 7.58 -8.21 18.67
C PRO A 295 6.64 -7.78 17.54
N GLY A 296 5.72 -8.66 17.15
CA GLY A 296 4.73 -8.36 16.11
C GLY A 296 5.21 -8.59 14.68
N VAL A 297 6.45 -9.06 14.50
CA VAL A 297 6.98 -9.47 13.19
C VAL A 297 6.82 -10.97 13.02
N GLY A 298 5.90 -11.36 12.14
CA GLY A 298 5.78 -12.75 11.66
C GLY A 298 6.38 -12.93 10.26
N PRO A 299 6.40 -14.16 9.71
CA PRO A 299 7.06 -14.47 8.44
C PRO A 299 6.66 -13.54 7.27
N LYS A 300 5.37 -13.20 7.14
CA LYS A 300 4.89 -12.28 6.11
C LYS A 300 5.47 -10.87 6.29
N VAL A 301 5.47 -10.35 7.52
CA VAL A 301 5.99 -9.00 7.82
C VAL A 301 7.50 -8.98 7.59
N ALA A 302 8.21 -10.02 8.05
CA ALA A 302 9.64 -10.18 7.80
C ALA A 302 9.95 -10.21 6.30
N ALA A 303 9.18 -10.94 5.49
CA ALA A 303 9.35 -10.98 4.04
C ALA A 303 9.09 -9.62 3.37
N CYS A 304 8.12 -8.82 3.84
CA CYS A 304 7.95 -7.44 3.35
C CYS A 304 9.20 -6.61 3.62
N ILE A 305 9.75 -6.67 4.83
CA ILE A 305 10.95 -5.90 5.21
C ILE A 305 12.16 -6.37 4.39
N ALA A 306 12.30 -7.69 4.23
CA ALA A 306 13.37 -8.30 3.44
C ALA A 306 13.34 -7.82 1.97
N LEU A 307 12.15 -7.85 1.35
CA LEU A 307 11.96 -7.43 -0.05
C LEU A 307 12.15 -5.91 -0.24
N PHE A 308 11.57 -5.10 0.64
CA PHE A 308 11.47 -3.65 0.41
C PHE A 308 12.60 -2.83 1.05
N SER A 309 13.54 -3.43 1.79
CA SER A 309 14.62 -2.68 2.44
C SER A 309 15.96 -3.42 2.63
N LEU A 310 15.97 -4.75 2.54
CA LEU A 310 17.16 -5.59 2.85
C LEU A 310 17.71 -6.35 1.65
N ASP A 311 17.40 -5.92 0.42
CA ASP A 311 17.96 -6.46 -0.82
C ASP A 311 17.67 -7.94 -1.08
N LYS A 312 16.62 -8.50 -0.45
CA LYS A 312 16.18 -9.87 -0.70
C LYS A 312 15.12 -9.88 -1.79
N ASN A 313 15.56 -9.68 -3.03
CA ASN A 313 14.72 -9.58 -4.23
C ASN A 313 13.83 -10.81 -4.48
N GLN A 314 14.20 -11.95 -3.91
CA GLN A 314 13.50 -13.23 -3.98
C GLN A 314 12.49 -13.44 -2.84
N ALA A 315 12.44 -12.54 -1.83
CA ALA A 315 11.54 -12.67 -0.71
C ALA A 315 10.07 -12.50 -1.12
N ILE A 316 9.21 -13.43 -0.68
CA ILE A 316 7.79 -13.47 -1.04
C ILE A 316 6.91 -13.22 0.20
N PRO A 317 6.28 -12.04 0.34
CA PRO A 317 5.35 -11.79 1.43
C PRO A 317 4.02 -12.53 1.24
N VAL A 318 3.96 -13.81 1.63
CA VAL A 318 2.75 -14.63 1.46
C VAL A 318 1.66 -14.21 2.45
N ASP A 319 0.69 -13.46 1.94
CA ASP A 319 -0.58 -13.17 2.61
C ASP A 319 -1.75 -13.95 1.98
N THR A 320 -2.98 -13.61 2.35
CA THR A 320 -4.18 -14.26 1.80
C THR A 320 -4.39 -13.97 0.30
N HIS A 321 -3.92 -12.83 -0.21
CA HIS A 321 -4.02 -12.47 -1.62
C HIS A 321 -2.99 -13.24 -2.46
N VAL A 322 -1.73 -13.29 -2.00
CA VAL A 322 -0.68 -14.10 -2.61
C VAL A 322 -1.03 -15.59 -2.56
N TRP A 323 -1.57 -16.06 -1.43
CA TRP A 323 -2.09 -17.42 -1.29
C TRP A 323 -3.15 -17.73 -2.36
N LYS A 324 -4.10 -16.81 -2.58
CA LYS A 324 -5.14 -16.99 -3.59
C LYS A 324 -4.55 -17.06 -5.01
N VAL A 325 -3.59 -16.21 -5.35
CA VAL A 325 -2.92 -16.26 -6.66
C VAL A 325 -2.15 -17.57 -6.82
N ALA A 326 -1.36 -17.95 -5.82
CA ALA A 326 -0.57 -19.18 -5.87
C ALA A 326 -1.47 -20.41 -6.04
N THR A 327 -2.51 -20.54 -5.21
CA THR A 327 -3.44 -21.69 -5.27
C THR A 327 -4.30 -21.74 -6.53
N GLN A 328 -4.46 -20.63 -7.25
CA GLN A 328 -5.25 -20.61 -8.48
C GLN A 328 -4.40 -20.84 -9.74
N TYR A 329 -3.17 -20.32 -9.78
CA TYR A 329 -2.39 -20.22 -11.01
C TYR A 329 -1.03 -20.95 -10.96
N MET A 330 -0.55 -21.34 -9.78
CA MET A 330 0.79 -21.92 -9.63
C MET A 330 0.76 -23.30 -8.98
N LEU A 331 -0.08 -23.48 -7.96
CA LEU A 331 -0.17 -24.66 -7.10
C LEU A 331 -1.65 -25.06 -6.89
N PRO A 332 -2.38 -25.47 -7.95
CA PRO A 332 -3.80 -25.82 -7.88
C PRO A 332 -4.11 -26.94 -6.88
N GLU A 333 -3.16 -27.82 -6.58
CA GLU A 333 -3.24 -28.88 -5.58
C GLU A 333 -3.31 -28.38 -4.12
N LEU A 334 -3.07 -27.08 -3.91
CA LEU A 334 -3.27 -26.41 -2.62
C LEU A 334 -4.65 -25.76 -2.50
N ALA A 335 -5.48 -25.78 -3.55
CA ALA A 335 -6.84 -25.26 -3.50
C ALA A 335 -7.67 -25.94 -2.39
N GLY A 336 -8.39 -25.13 -1.61
CA GLY A 336 -9.19 -25.60 -0.47
C GLY A 336 -8.40 -25.83 0.83
N LYS A 337 -7.05 -25.79 0.81
CA LYS A 337 -6.23 -25.83 2.03
C LYS A 337 -6.16 -24.45 2.69
N SER A 338 -5.92 -24.45 4.00
CA SER A 338 -5.66 -23.22 4.75
C SER A 338 -4.19 -22.83 4.67
N LEU A 339 -3.91 -21.51 4.60
CA LEU A 339 -2.57 -20.97 4.69
C LEU A 339 -1.95 -21.29 6.06
N THR A 340 -0.77 -21.91 6.05
CA THR A 340 0.04 -22.21 7.25
C THR A 340 1.49 -21.78 7.03
N PRO A 341 2.32 -21.62 8.08
CA PRO A 341 3.73 -21.26 7.91
C PRO A 341 4.51 -22.21 7.01
N LYS A 342 4.23 -23.53 7.08
CA LYS A 342 4.86 -24.52 6.19
C LYS A 342 4.44 -24.32 4.74
N LEU A 343 3.16 -24.06 4.49
CA LEU A 343 2.65 -23.86 3.13
C LEU A 343 3.04 -22.48 2.55
N SER A 344 3.32 -21.46 3.39
CA SER A 344 3.88 -20.21 2.88
C SER A 344 5.28 -20.39 2.30
N ILE A 345 6.09 -21.31 2.85
CA ILE A 345 7.41 -21.63 2.28
C ILE A 345 7.25 -22.26 0.90
N VAL A 346 6.37 -23.26 0.78
CA VAL A 346 6.08 -23.91 -0.52
C VAL A 346 5.60 -22.90 -1.57
N VAL A 347 4.75 -21.96 -1.19
CA VAL A 347 4.31 -20.88 -2.08
C VAL A 347 5.49 -19.99 -2.48
N ALA A 348 6.32 -19.58 -1.53
CA ALA A 348 7.48 -18.75 -1.82
C ALA A 348 8.45 -19.45 -2.78
N ASP A 349 8.76 -20.73 -2.55
CA ASP A 349 9.62 -21.55 -3.40
C ASP A 349 9.06 -21.66 -4.81
N ALA A 350 7.74 -21.79 -4.99
CA ALA A 350 7.12 -21.81 -6.31
C ALA A 350 7.26 -20.49 -7.08
N PHE A 351 7.22 -19.34 -6.40
CA PHE A 351 7.53 -18.04 -7.01
C PHE A 351 9.01 -17.95 -7.39
N VAL A 352 9.92 -18.36 -6.51
CA VAL A 352 11.37 -18.34 -6.78
C VAL A 352 11.73 -19.27 -7.93
N ALA A 353 11.18 -20.49 -7.96
CA ALA A 353 11.38 -21.43 -9.05
C ALA A 353 10.89 -20.90 -10.40
N LYS A 354 9.83 -20.07 -10.40
CA LYS A 354 9.25 -19.50 -11.62
C LYS A 354 9.97 -18.23 -12.09
N PHE A 355 10.27 -17.31 -11.19
CA PHE A 355 10.72 -15.95 -11.52
C PHE A 355 12.19 -15.67 -11.14
N GLY A 356 12.87 -16.63 -10.50
CA GLY A 356 14.28 -16.57 -10.16
C GLY A 356 14.59 -15.55 -9.05
N GLU A 357 15.78 -14.95 -9.15
CA GLU A 357 16.35 -14.04 -8.14
C GLU A 357 15.46 -12.84 -7.80
N TYR A 358 14.64 -12.38 -8.75
CA TYR A 358 13.75 -11.23 -8.58
C TYR A 358 12.28 -11.62 -8.40
N ALA A 359 12.01 -12.83 -7.89
CA ALA A 359 10.65 -13.33 -7.73
C ALA A 359 9.73 -12.44 -6.87
N GLY A 360 10.28 -11.76 -5.85
CA GLY A 360 9.53 -10.79 -5.05
C GLY A 360 9.07 -9.57 -5.86
N TRP A 361 9.84 -9.16 -6.87
CA TRP A 361 9.45 -8.08 -7.78
C TRP A 361 8.31 -8.52 -8.69
N ALA A 362 8.39 -9.75 -9.24
CA ALA A 362 7.30 -10.30 -10.04
C ALA A 362 6.02 -10.45 -9.20
N GLN A 363 6.14 -10.93 -7.96
CA GLN A 363 5.02 -11.02 -7.03
C GLN A 363 4.41 -9.64 -6.73
N ASN A 364 5.22 -8.59 -6.57
CA ASN A 364 4.73 -7.23 -6.35
C ASN A 364 3.84 -6.75 -7.51
N VAL A 365 4.23 -7.02 -8.77
CA VAL A 365 3.40 -6.71 -9.94
C VAL A 365 2.06 -7.45 -9.90
N LEU A 366 2.08 -8.75 -9.58
CA LEU A 366 0.87 -9.57 -9.47
C LEU A 366 -0.04 -9.10 -8.33
N PHE A 367 0.52 -8.56 -7.24
CA PHE A 367 -0.22 -7.93 -6.16
C PHE A 367 -0.87 -6.62 -6.63
N ILE A 368 -0.12 -5.74 -7.29
CA ILE A 368 -0.62 -4.47 -7.84
C ILE A 368 -1.78 -4.72 -8.80
N GLY A 369 -1.68 -5.76 -9.65
CA GLY A 369 -2.74 -6.17 -10.56
C GLY A 369 -4.07 -6.54 -9.87
N GLN A 370 -4.06 -6.86 -8.58
CA GLN A 370 -5.28 -7.16 -7.81
C GLN A 370 -5.87 -5.94 -7.11
N LEU A 371 -5.13 -4.83 -7.02
CA LEU A 371 -5.65 -3.61 -6.42
C LEU A 371 -6.80 -3.07 -7.30
N PRO A 372 -7.90 -2.58 -6.70
CA PRO A 372 -8.96 -1.93 -7.47
C PRO A 372 -8.38 -0.76 -8.28
N ALA A 373 -8.75 -0.65 -9.57
CA ALA A 373 -8.27 0.42 -10.45
C ALA A 373 -8.48 1.84 -9.86
N LYS A 374 -9.54 2.03 -9.07
CA LYS A 374 -9.80 3.28 -8.36
C LYS A 374 -8.72 3.64 -7.32
N LYS A 375 -8.04 2.66 -6.69
CA LYS A 375 -6.98 2.91 -5.71
C LYS A 375 -5.65 3.32 -6.35
N LEU A 376 -5.39 2.88 -7.59
CA LEU A 376 -4.21 3.32 -8.34
C LEU A 376 -4.32 4.80 -8.77
N VAL A 377 -5.55 5.34 -8.82
CA VAL A 377 -5.87 6.71 -9.25
C VAL A 377 -6.35 7.59 -8.07
N ALA A 378 -6.66 7.03 -6.90
CA ALA A 378 -7.21 7.78 -5.76
C ALA A 378 -6.44 7.52 -4.46
N THR A 379 -5.57 8.48 -4.12
CA THR A 379 -5.35 8.91 -2.73
C THR A 379 -5.40 10.44 -2.77
N GLU A 380 -6.56 10.97 -2.37
CA GLU A 380 -6.95 12.37 -2.51
C GLU A 380 -6.14 13.30 -1.60
N VAL A 381 -5.97 14.52 -2.11
CA VAL A 381 -5.66 15.72 -1.33
C VAL A 381 -6.92 16.09 -0.56
N THR A 382 -6.86 16.06 0.77
CA THR A 382 -7.79 16.85 1.59
C THR A 382 -6.97 17.66 2.57
N SER A 383 -6.69 18.92 2.22
CA SER A 383 -6.31 19.96 3.16
C SER A 383 -7.57 20.71 3.58
N ASP A 384 -7.87 20.59 4.88
CA ASP A 384 -8.47 21.56 5.78
C ASP A 384 -9.98 21.80 5.97
N THR A 385 -10.31 21.67 7.26
CA THR A 385 -11.19 22.49 8.13
C THR A 385 -12.64 22.79 7.70
N ALA A 386 -13.56 22.03 8.28
CA ALA A 386 -14.74 22.59 8.97
C ALA A 386 -15.32 21.53 9.94
N LYS A 387 -15.31 21.83 11.25
CA LYS A 387 -16.10 21.08 12.23
C LYS A 387 -17.59 21.30 11.94
N PRO A 388 -18.44 20.26 11.87
CA PRO A 388 -19.88 20.48 11.95
C PRO A 388 -20.21 20.83 13.41
N THR A 389 -20.55 22.08 13.64
CA THR A 389 -21.13 22.56 14.89
C THR A 389 -22.42 21.78 15.17
N LYS A 390 -22.41 20.95 16.22
CA LYS A 390 -23.63 20.37 16.77
C LYS A 390 -24.54 21.51 17.23
N ARG A 391 -25.59 21.82 16.47
CA ARG A 391 -26.70 22.64 16.94
C ARG A 391 -27.37 21.90 18.11
N LYS A 392 -27.16 22.41 19.33
CA LYS A 392 -27.93 22.03 20.51
C LYS A 392 -29.41 22.33 20.21
N ARG A 393 -30.24 21.29 20.12
CA ARG A 393 -31.70 21.44 20.15
C ARG A 393 -32.09 21.52 21.62
N ALA A 394 -32.53 22.71 22.04
CA ALA A 394 -33.00 22.96 23.38
C ALA A 394 -34.24 22.09 23.67
N THR A 395 -34.19 21.38 24.78
CA THR A 395 -35.34 20.69 25.40
C THR A 395 -36.32 21.76 25.86
N LYS A 396 -37.51 21.81 25.27
CA LYS A 396 -38.66 22.53 25.83
C LYS A 396 -39.57 21.48 26.46
N MET A 397 -39.58 21.44 27.79
CA MET A 397 -40.63 20.81 28.56
C MET A 397 -41.95 21.50 28.24
N VAL A 398 -42.98 20.73 27.94
CA VAL A 398 -44.37 21.13 28.11
C VAL A 398 -45.09 19.96 28.78
N GLU A 399 -45.71 20.29 29.90
CA GLU A 399 -46.45 19.43 30.81
C GLU A 399 -47.65 18.76 30.13
N ILE A 400 -47.98 17.57 30.63
CA ILE A 400 -49.26 16.90 30.42
C ILE A 400 -50.26 17.55 31.39
N GLN A 401 -51.38 18.05 30.87
CA GLN A 401 -52.61 18.19 31.63
C GLN A 401 -53.77 17.56 30.84
N ALA A 402 -54.53 16.75 31.59
CA ALA A 402 -55.75 16.00 31.28
C ALA A 402 -55.60 14.76 30.38
#